data_AF-A0A6N7V790-F1
#
_entry.id   AF-A0A6N7V790-F1
#
_cell.length_a   1.000
_cell.length_b   1.000
_cell.length_c   1.000
_cell.angle_alpha   90.00
_cell.angle_beta   90.00
_cell.angle_gamma   90.00
#
_symmetry.space_group_name_H-M   'P 1'
#
loop_
_entity.id
_entity.type
_entity.pdbx_description
1 polymer ?
#
loop_
_entity_poly.entity_id
_entity_poly.type
_entity_poly.pdbx_seq_one_letter_code
_entity_poly.pdbx_strand_id
1 'polypeptide(L)'
;MLIKNCRILIDGVEKVTDILTADGKIIEISENIPEGRLEVVDAKGKWVIPGVVDAHCHMRDPGLSHKEDFMTGSMACARGGVTTFIDMPNTIPAVTTSEIFEEKRAMMVGKSYVDYGFNFGGSRNDNSEEIKKVIDKVASTKIFLNMSTGDMLITEDSVIENIFRESKIISVHAEEEMVAKAIELCEKYDKPLYLCHLSKASEAKMLREAKAKGLKVYGEVTPHHLFLNVDDVNADERSSMLLRMKPELKTKEDNEELWKALADGTIDTIGTDHAPHLIEEKLAKLTFGIPGVENSLEMMLKGVDEGKISMARLIEVMCTKPAEIFNIANKGKIQVGYDADLVIIDREDKSAIKDDDVITKANWTPYEKFNRGGRVVTTILRGQIVYSNKEFYGKYGREINYHE
;
A
#
# COMPACT_ATOMS: atom_id res chain seq x y z
N MET A 1 -15.11 -17.68 13.49
CA MET A 1 -13.81 -18.36 13.62
C MET A 1 -13.17 -17.91 14.92
N LEU A 2 -12.41 -18.77 15.60
CA LEU A 2 -11.66 -18.44 16.80
C LEU A 2 -10.16 -18.53 16.51
N ILE A 3 -9.42 -17.46 16.78
CA ILE A 3 -7.98 -17.42 16.63
C ILE A 3 -7.37 -17.44 18.04
N LYS A 4 -6.67 -18.52 18.37
CA LYS A 4 -6.13 -18.79 19.70
C LYS A 4 -4.69 -18.29 19.83
N ASN A 5 -4.29 -17.94 21.05
CA ASN A 5 -2.89 -17.66 21.41
C ASN A 5 -2.24 -16.53 20.59
N CYS A 6 -3.02 -15.52 20.23
CA CYS A 6 -2.59 -14.37 19.43
C CYS A 6 -1.63 -13.49 20.24
N ARG A 7 -0.37 -13.39 19.82
CA ARG A 7 0.55 -12.35 20.31
C ARG A 7 0.26 -11.04 19.57
N ILE A 8 -0.36 -10.08 20.24
CA ILE A 8 -0.83 -8.81 19.65
C ILE A 8 -0.38 -7.60 20.47
N LEU A 9 -0.48 -6.40 19.88
CA LEU A 9 -0.40 -5.14 20.64
C LEU A 9 -1.81 -4.65 20.98
N ILE A 10 -2.06 -4.39 22.26
CA ILE A 10 -3.23 -3.66 22.75
C ILE A 10 -2.70 -2.42 23.47
N ASP A 11 -3.08 -1.23 22.98
CA ASP A 11 -2.62 0.06 23.53
C ASP A 11 -1.08 0.17 23.64
N GLY A 12 -0.37 -0.38 22.64
CA GLY A 12 1.10 -0.41 22.60
C GLY A 12 1.75 -1.46 23.50
N VAL A 13 0.96 -2.22 24.27
CA VAL A 13 1.46 -3.29 25.14
C VAL A 13 1.25 -4.65 24.49
N GLU A 14 2.32 -5.44 24.46
CA GLU A 14 2.26 -6.82 23.99
C GLU A 14 1.45 -7.70 24.94
N LYS A 15 0.49 -8.45 24.39
CA LYS A 15 -0.35 -9.41 25.12
C LYS A 15 -0.53 -10.69 24.31
N VAL A 16 -0.78 -11.79 25.02
CA VAL A 16 -1.25 -13.04 24.42
C VAL A 16 -2.73 -13.19 24.76
N THR A 17 -3.58 -13.29 23.75
CA THR A 17 -5.04 -13.35 23.92
C THR A 17 -5.69 -14.15 22.80
N ASP A 18 -7.01 -14.33 22.83
CA ASP A 18 -7.75 -14.96 21.75
C ASP A 18 -8.62 -13.90 21.02
N ILE A 19 -8.90 -14.12 19.74
CA ILE A 19 -9.76 -13.26 18.92
C ILE A 19 -10.90 -14.10 18.36
N LEU A 20 -12.13 -13.75 18.71
CA LEU A 20 -13.34 -14.36 18.17
C LEU A 20 -13.93 -13.49 17.06
N THR A 21 -14.26 -14.12 15.95
CA THR A 21 -14.85 -13.47 14.78
C THR A 21 -16.18 -14.11 14.41
N ALA A 22 -17.15 -13.27 14.01
CA ALA A 22 -18.45 -13.67 13.48
C ALA A 22 -18.93 -12.64 12.46
N ASP A 23 -19.64 -13.08 11.41
CA ASP A 23 -20.20 -12.23 10.36
C ASP A 23 -19.22 -11.22 9.76
N GLY A 24 -17.97 -11.67 9.64
CA GLY A 24 -16.84 -10.90 9.11
C GLY A 24 -16.27 -9.82 10.01
N LYS A 25 -16.70 -9.76 11.27
CA LYS A 25 -16.27 -8.79 12.28
C LYS A 25 -15.53 -9.45 13.43
N ILE A 26 -14.69 -8.69 14.11
CA ILE A 26 -14.16 -9.04 15.43
C ILE A 26 -15.28 -8.79 16.44
N ILE A 27 -15.68 -9.82 17.18
CA ILE A 27 -16.77 -9.72 18.17
C ILE A 27 -16.28 -9.80 19.62
N GLU A 28 -15.13 -10.42 19.85
CA GLU A 28 -14.54 -10.53 21.19
C GLU A 28 -13.01 -10.64 21.11
N ILE A 29 -12.33 -10.00 22.06
CA ILE A 29 -10.88 -10.12 22.31
C ILE A 29 -10.73 -10.39 23.81
N SER A 30 -10.42 -11.62 24.18
CA SER A 30 -10.34 -12.04 25.58
C SER A 30 -9.45 -13.28 25.73
N GLU A 31 -8.96 -13.51 26.95
CA GLU A 31 -8.17 -14.70 27.24
C GLU A 31 -9.07 -15.93 27.43
N ASN A 32 -8.63 -17.08 26.93
CA ASN A 32 -9.27 -18.38 27.17
C ASN A 32 -10.71 -18.50 26.64
N ILE A 33 -10.98 -17.97 25.45
CA ILE A 33 -12.27 -18.16 24.78
C ILE A 33 -12.47 -19.67 24.53
N PRO A 34 -13.60 -20.27 24.95
CA PRO A 34 -13.89 -21.69 24.71
C PRO A 34 -14.05 -22.00 23.22
N GLU A 35 -13.40 -23.07 22.75
CA GLU A 35 -13.41 -23.46 21.34
C GLU A 35 -14.79 -23.91 20.86
N GLY A 36 -15.51 -24.70 21.66
CA GLY A 36 -16.85 -25.19 21.31
C GLY A 36 -16.87 -25.96 19.99
N ARG A 37 -17.67 -25.50 19.02
CA ARG A 37 -17.76 -26.04 17.65
C ARG A 37 -17.21 -25.06 16.59
N LEU A 38 -16.41 -24.10 17.01
CA LEU A 38 -15.87 -23.07 16.13
C LEU A 38 -14.74 -23.64 15.28
N GLU A 39 -14.56 -23.10 14.08
CA GLU A 39 -13.30 -23.25 13.36
C GLU A 39 -12.19 -22.54 14.15
N VAL A 40 -11.12 -23.27 14.49
CA VAL A 40 -10.02 -22.79 15.33
C VAL A 40 -8.75 -22.65 14.51
N VAL A 41 -8.11 -21.47 14.60
CA VAL A 41 -6.78 -21.19 14.07
C VAL A 41 -5.83 -20.95 15.23
N ASP A 42 -4.77 -21.75 15.36
CA ASP A 42 -3.78 -21.59 16.43
C ASP A 42 -2.62 -20.67 16.00
N ALA A 43 -2.54 -19.49 16.61
CA ALA A 43 -1.47 -18.52 16.41
C ALA A 43 -0.34 -18.64 17.45
N LYS A 44 -0.23 -19.75 18.18
CA LYS A 44 0.81 -19.96 19.19
C LYS A 44 2.21 -19.66 18.65
N GLY A 45 2.93 -18.80 19.38
CA GLY A 45 4.29 -18.35 19.06
C GLY A 45 4.36 -17.34 17.91
N LYS A 46 3.23 -16.97 17.30
CA LYS A 46 3.15 -16.08 16.13
C LYS A 46 2.54 -14.74 16.52
N TRP A 47 2.94 -13.71 15.80
CA TRP A 47 2.31 -12.39 15.89
C TRP A 47 1.00 -12.36 15.12
N VAL A 48 0.01 -11.65 15.64
CA VAL A 48 -1.20 -11.30 14.91
C VAL A 48 -1.31 -9.78 14.83
N ILE A 49 -1.42 -9.24 13.62
CA ILE A 49 -1.58 -7.80 13.37
C ILE A 49 -2.86 -7.53 12.57
N PRO A 50 -3.38 -6.29 12.57
CA PRO A 50 -4.41 -5.93 11.60
C PRO A 50 -3.91 -6.19 10.18
N GLY A 51 -4.85 -6.50 9.29
CA GLY A 51 -4.60 -6.56 7.86
C GLY A 51 -3.89 -5.31 7.34
N VAL A 52 -2.81 -5.50 6.57
CA VAL A 52 -2.10 -4.37 5.94
C VAL A 52 -3.02 -3.73 4.91
N VAL A 53 -2.97 -2.40 4.84
CA VAL A 53 -3.68 -1.56 3.87
C VAL A 53 -2.65 -0.86 3.00
N ASP A 54 -2.56 -1.28 1.73
CA ASP A 54 -1.64 -0.69 0.77
C ASP A 54 -2.37 0.35 -0.10
N ALA A 55 -2.08 1.62 0.13
CA ALA A 55 -2.77 2.72 -0.56
C ALA A 55 -2.26 2.98 -1.99
N HIS A 56 -1.25 2.25 -2.45
CA HIS A 56 -0.56 2.55 -3.69
C HIS A 56 -0.12 1.28 -4.42
N CYS A 57 -1.02 0.74 -5.24
CA CYS A 57 -0.74 -0.38 -6.14
C CYS A 57 -1.13 -0.05 -7.58
N HIS A 58 -0.47 -0.71 -8.53
CA HIS A 58 -0.80 -0.68 -9.94
C HIS A 58 -1.09 -2.12 -10.41
N MET A 59 -2.35 -2.53 -10.36
CA MET A 59 -2.76 -3.91 -10.71
C MET A 59 -2.76 -4.18 -12.21
N ARG A 60 -2.52 -3.15 -13.04
CA ARG A 60 -2.38 -3.24 -14.51
C ARG A 60 -3.63 -3.76 -15.25
N ASP A 61 -4.77 -3.87 -14.58
CA ASP A 61 -6.04 -4.34 -15.15
C ASP A 61 -7.08 -3.21 -15.15
N PRO A 62 -7.66 -2.82 -16.31
CA PRO A 62 -7.57 -3.45 -17.63
C PRO A 62 -6.37 -3.02 -18.50
N GLY A 63 -6.11 -3.82 -19.54
CA GLY A 63 -5.32 -3.43 -20.72
C GLY A 63 -3.82 -3.63 -20.63
N LEU A 64 -3.29 -3.91 -19.43
CA LEU A 64 -1.89 -4.29 -19.20
C LEU A 64 -1.79 -5.62 -18.43
N SER A 65 -2.83 -6.45 -18.55
CA SER A 65 -3.09 -7.61 -17.69
C SER A 65 -2.04 -8.74 -17.82
N HIS A 66 -1.18 -8.68 -18.83
CA HIS A 66 -0.01 -9.58 -18.98
C HIS A 66 1.10 -9.27 -17.98
N LYS A 67 1.15 -8.05 -17.44
CA LYS A 67 2.10 -7.64 -16.40
C LYS A 67 1.63 -8.04 -15.01
N GLU A 68 0.34 -7.85 -14.76
CA GLU A 68 -0.39 -8.21 -13.53
C GLU A 68 -1.89 -8.10 -13.79
N ASP A 69 -2.73 -8.81 -13.03
CA ASP A 69 -4.16 -8.52 -13.00
C ASP A 69 -4.73 -8.53 -11.57
N PHE A 70 -6.02 -8.20 -11.40
CA PHE A 70 -6.66 -8.17 -10.08
C PHE A 70 -6.61 -9.53 -9.37
N MET A 71 -6.63 -10.64 -10.10
CA MET A 71 -6.60 -11.97 -9.49
C MET A 71 -5.20 -12.26 -8.94
N THR A 72 -4.16 -12.19 -9.77
CA THR A 72 -2.79 -12.50 -9.35
C THR A 72 -2.21 -11.43 -8.42
N GLY A 73 -2.51 -10.15 -8.66
CA GLY A 73 -2.12 -9.05 -7.79
C GLY A 73 -2.77 -9.15 -6.40
N SER A 74 -4.04 -9.54 -6.30
CA SER A 74 -4.68 -9.75 -5.00
C SER A 74 -4.22 -11.03 -4.28
N MET A 75 -3.80 -12.06 -5.01
CA MET A 75 -3.10 -13.21 -4.42
C MET A 75 -1.75 -12.78 -3.85
N ALA A 76 -0.99 -11.98 -4.59
CA ALA A 76 0.25 -11.37 -4.10
C ALA A 76 0.00 -10.55 -2.82
N CYS A 77 -1.05 -9.72 -2.80
CA CYS A 77 -1.50 -9.02 -1.59
C CYS A 77 -1.75 -10.00 -0.42
N ALA A 78 -2.58 -11.03 -0.62
CA ALA A 78 -2.92 -11.99 0.42
C ALA A 78 -1.69 -12.70 0.99
N ARG A 79 -0.76 -13.15 0.13
CA ARG A 79 0.52 -13.75 0.55
C ARG A 79 1.39 -12.76 1.32
N GLY A 80 1.35 -11.47 0.96
CA GLY A 80 2.10 -10.40 1.62
C GLY A 80 1.49 -9.87 2.91
N GLY A 81 0.31 -10.37 3.31
CA GLY A 81 -0.43 -9.87 4.48
C GLY A 81 -1.25 -8.59 4.19
N VAL A 82 -1.32 -8.16 2.93
CA VAL A 82 -2.18 -7.06 2.50
C VAL A 82 -3.60 -7.58 2.35
N THR A 83 -4.51 -7.01 3.12
CA THR A 83 -5.95 -7.34 3.12
C THR A 83 -6.79 -6.30 2.40
N THR A 84 -6.20 -5.15 2.09
CA THR A 84 -6.83 -4.08 1.31
C THR A 84 -5.79 -3.36 0.50
N PHE A 85 -6.04 -3.19 -0.80
CA PHE A 85 -5.19 -2.36 -1.67
C PHE A 85 -6.00 -1.26 -2.34
N ILE A 86 -5.36 -0.18 -2.76
CA ILE A 86 -5.98 0.88 -3.56
C ILE A 86 -5.25 0.96 -4.91
N ASP A 87 -5.99 0.68 -5.98
CA ASP A 87 -5.46 0.61 -7.33
C ASP A 87 -5.37 2.00 -8.00
N MET A 88 -4.27 2.23 -8.69
CA MET A 88 -3.96 3.48 -9.39
C MET A 88 -4.64 3.56 -10.78
N PRO A 89 -4.89 4.78 -11.30
CA PRO A 89 -5.74 4.99 -12.48
C PRO A 89 -5.01 4.82 -13.83
N ASN A 90 -3.70 4.55 -13.87
CA ASN A 90 -2.89 4.42 -15.08
C ASN A 90 -3.03 3.06 -15.79
N THR A 91 -4.26 2.59 -15.94
CA THR A 91 -4.60 1.42 -16.77
C THR A 91 -4.81 1.82 -18.24
N ILE A 92 -5.19 0.86 -19.10
CA ILE A 92 -5.59 1.15 -20.48
C ILE A 92 -7.05 0.68 -20.68
N PRO A 93 -8.02 1.60 -20.81
CA PRO A 93 -7.88 3.05 -20.71
C PRO A 93 -7.55 3.54 -19.29
N ALA A 94 -7.03 4.77 -19.19
CA ALA A 94 -6.79 5.42 -17.90
C ALA A 94 -8.12 5.85 -17.27
N VAL A 95 -8.22 5.74 -15.95
CA VAL A 95 -9.46 6.00 -15.20
C VAL A 95 -9.63 7.49 -14.94
N THR A 96 -9.94 8.25 -16.00
CA THR A 96 -10.06 9.72 -15.98
C THR A 96 -11.48 10.21 -16.31
N THR A 97 -12.42 9.31 -16.60
CA THR A 97 -13.85 9.62 -16.76
C THR A 97 -14.69 8.73 -15.85
N SER A 98 -15.85 9.23 -15.43
CA SER A 98 -16.81 8.49 -14.61
C SER A 98 -17.31 7.23 -15.31
N GLU A 99 -17.46 7.25 -16.64
CA GLU A 99 -17.81 6.08 -17.45
C GLU A 99 -16.75 4.98 -17.34
N ILE A 100 -15.48 5.29 -17.61
CA ILE A 100 -14.36 4.33 -17.51
C ILE A 100 -14.23 3.79 -16.08
N PHE A 101 -14.47 4.65 -15.09
CA PHE A 101 -14.45 4.25 -13.69
C PHE A 101 -15.52 3.21 -13.37
N GLU A 102 -16.77 3.44 -13.75
CA GLU A 102 -17.86 2.48 -13.51
C GLU A 102 -17.67 1.18 -14.31
N GLU A 103 -17.14 1.26 -15.54
CA GLU A 103 -16.76 0.08 -16.32
C GLU A 103 -15.69 -0.75 -15.59
N LYS A 104 -14.63 -0.10 -15.09
CA LYS A 104 -13.57 -0.76 -14.33
C LYS A 104 -14.13 -1.43 -13.09
N ARG A 105 -14.92 -0.72 -12.29
CA ARG A 105 -15.56 -1.27 -11.07
C ARG A 105 -16.35 -2.53 -11.39
N ALA A 106 -17.21 -2.48 -12.41
CA ALA A 106 -18.01 -3.62 -12.84
C ALA A 106 -17.13 -4.82 -13.27
N MET A 107 -16.01 -4.56 -13.96
CA MET A 107 -15.08 -5.60 -14.40
C MET A 107 -14.31 -6.27 -13.25
N MET A 108 -14.14 -5.62 -12.09
CA MET A 108 -13.33 -6.16 -10.98
C MET A 108 -14.13 -7.00 -9.98
N VAL A 109 -15.47 -6.98 -10.06
CA VAL A 109 -16.34 -7.78 -9.18
C VAL A 109 -16.00 -9.27 -9.29
N GLY A 110 -15.74 -9.90 -8.15
CA GLY A 110 -15.46 -11.35 -8.06
C GLY A 110 -14.08 -11.80 -8.53
N LYS A 111 -13.16 -10.88 -8.85
CA LYS A 111 -11.80 -11.21 -9.28
C LYS A 111 -10.77 -11.24 -8.15
N SER A 112 -11.02 -10.54 -7.04
CA SER A 112 -10.03 -10.30 -5.99
C SER A 112 -10.12 -11.27 -4.81
N TYR A 113 -8.96 -11.67 -4.27
CA TYR A 113 -8.84 -12.40 -3.00
C TYR A 113 -8.99 -11.50 -1.77
N VAL A 114 -8.62 -10.22 -1.88
CA VAL A 114 -8.64 -9.24 -0.79
C VAL A 114 -9.48 -8.03 -1.15
N ASP A 115 -9.88 -7.23 -0.17
CA ASP A 115 -10.68 -6.04 -0.44
C ASP A 115 -9.86 -5.01 -1.25
N TYR A 116 -10.55 -4.13 -1.98
CA TYR A 116 -9.88 -3.18 -2.87
C TYR A 116 -10.60 -1.84 -2.96
N GLY A 117 -9.86 -0.78 -3.26
CA GLY A 117 -10.39 0.53 -3.62
C GLY A 117 -9.73 1.07 -4.88
N PHE A 118 -10.13 2.27 -5.29
CA PHE A 118 -9.63 2.89 -6.50
C PHE A 118 -9.25 4.35 -6.26
N ASN A 119 -8.18 4.78 -6.92
CA ASN A 119 -7.90 6.18 -7.16
C ASN A 119 -8.49 6.61 -8.52
N PHE A 120 -8.92 7.87 -8.63
CA PHE A 120 -9.34 8.47 -9.90
C PHE A 120 -8.22 9.32 -10.49
N GLY A 121 -8.02 9.31 -11.80
CA GLY A 121 -6.95 10.06 -12.45
C GLY A 121 -7.36 11.48 -12.79
N GLY A 122 -6.53 12.46 -12.41
CA GLY A 122 -6.57 13.78 -13.04
C GLY A 122 -6.00 13.73 -14.45
N SER A 123 -6.55 14.54 -15.36
CA SER A 123 -6.14 14.59 -16.76
C SER A 123 -5.76 16.01 -17.19
N ARG A 124 -4.80 16.12 -18.13
CA ARG A 124 -4.43 17.38 -18.79
C ARG A 124 -5.56 18.06 -19.54
N ASN A 125 -6.61 17.32 -19.89
CA ASN A 125 -7.79 17.83 -20.61
C ASN A 125 -8.83 18.49 -19.68
N ASP A 126 -8.46 18.76 -18.42
CA ASP A 126 -9.34 19.30 -17.37
C ASP A 126 -10.62 18.48 -17.17
N ASN A 127 -10.48 17.35 -16.48
CA ASN A 127 -11.59 16.47 -16.12
C ASN A 127 -12.17 16.78 -14.72
N SER A 128 -12.07 18.04 -14.26
CA SER A 128 -12.58 18.47 -12.94
C SER A 128 -14.06 18.18 -12.73
N GLU A 129 -14.89 18.28 -13.77
CA GLU A 129 -16.31 17.89 -13.72
C GLU A 129 -16.53 16.36 -13.63
N GLU A 130 -15.60 15.54 -14.11
CA GLU A 130 -15.67 14.08 -13.92
C GLU A 130 -15.31 13.69 -12.49
N ILE A 131 -14.32 14.37 -11.88
CA ILE A 131 -13.92 14.16 -10.48
C ILE A 131 -15.11 14.34 -9.54
N LYS A 132 -15.91 15.39 -9.73
CA LYS A 132 -17.13 15.65 -8.94
C LYS A 132 -18.10 14.46 -8.91
N LYS A 133 -18.22 13.73 -10.02
CA LYS A 133 -19.19 12.63 -10.18
C LYS A 133 -18.82 11.39 -9.36
N VAL A 134 -17.54 11.25 -8.99
CA VAL A 134 -17.00 10.03 -8.37
C VAL A 134 -16.35 10.29 -7.01
N ILE A 135 -16.37 11.54 -6.52
CA ILE A 135 -15.60 12.00 -5.36
C ILE A 135 -15.80 11.18 -4.08
N ASP A 136 -17.01 10.64 -3.86
CA ASP A 136 -17.35 9.82 -2.69
C ASP A 136 -17.14 8.30 -2.91
N LYS A 137 -16.69 7.91 -4.10
CA LYS A 137 -16.47 6.51 -4.51
C LYS A 137 -15.00 6.15 -4.65
N VAL A 138 -14.09 7.10 -4.46
CA VAL A 138 -12.64 6.92 -4.68
C VAL A 138 -11.85 7.35 -3.47
N ALA A 139 -10.70 6.73 -3.25
CA ALA A 139 -9.82 7.08 -2.14
C ALA A 139 -9.24 8.49 -2.32
N SER A 140 -8.85 8.83 -3.55
CA SER A 140 -8.29 10.14 -3.88
C SER A 140 -8.35 10.41 -5.38
N THR A 141 -8.12 11.67 -5.75
CA THR A 141 -7.74 12.03 -7.11
C THR A 141 -6.21 12.00 -7.23
N LYS A 142 -5.68 11.08 -8.03
CA LYS A 142 -4.26 10.94 -8.34
C LYS A 142 -3.87 11.86 -9.49
N ILE A 143 -2.87 12.68 -9.26
CA ILE A 143 -2.23 13.52 -10.28
C ILE A 143 -0.74 13.21 -10.42
N PHE A 144 -0.20 13.43 -11.61
CA PHE A 144 1.23 13.31 -11.89
C PHE A 144 1.77 14.67 -12.34
N LEU A 145 2.61 15.27 -11.50
CA LEU A 145 3.28 16.55 -11.78
C LEU A 145 4.66 16.35 -12.42
N ASN A 146 5.21 15.15 -12.27
CA ASN A 146 6.41 14.68 -12.97
C ASN A 146 6.03 13.48 -13.86
N MET A 147 6.93 13.12 -14.78
CA MET A 147 6.85 11.99 -15.72
C MET A 147 5.67 11.03 -15.53
N SER A 148 4.78 10.94 -16.52
CA SER A 148 3.69 9.96 -16.53
C SER A 148 3.39 9.49 -17.95
N THR A 149 2.47 8.53 -18.07
CA THR A 149 2.01 7.96 -19.35
C THR A 149 0.70 8.60 -19.79
N GLY A 150 0.56 8.89 -21.09
CA GLY A 150 -0.70 9.35 -21.68
C GLY A 150 -1.12 10.74 -21.19
N ASP A 151 -2.43 10.92 -20.99
CA ASP A 151 -3.05 12.22 -20.65
C ASP A 151 -2.97 12.61 -19.17
N MET A 152 -2.23 11.87 -18.35
CA MET A 152 -2.19 12.08 -16.89
C MET A 152 -1.00 12.89 -16.38
N LEU A 153 -0.06 13.25 -17.26
CA LEU A 153 0.93 14.29 -16.96
C LEU A 153 0.27 15.65 -17.13
N ILE A 154 0.17 16.42 -16.04
CA ILE A 154 -0.51 17.72 -16.03
C ILE A 154 0.53 18.81 -15.79
N THR A 155 0.71 19.69 -16.77
CA THR A 155 1.68 20.80 -16.70
C THR A 155 1.03 22.18 -16.62
N GLU A 156 -0.26 22.28 -16.96
CA GLU A 156 -1.00 23.56 -16.97
C GLU A 156 -1.53 23.90 -15.57
N ASP A 157 -1.09 25.04 -15.02
CA ASP A 157 -1.45 25.46 -13.67
C ASP A 157 -2.96 25.60 -13.46
N SER A 158 -3.68 26.15 -14.43
CA SER A 158 -5.15 26.27 -14.35
C SER A 158 -5.84 24.92 -14.21
N VAL A 159 -5.34 23.88 -14.89
CA VAL A 159 -5.89 22.52 -14.81
C VAL A 159 -5.59 21.90 -13.45
N ILE A 160 -4.36 22.07 -12.96
CA ILE A 160 -3.97 21.59 -11.62
C ILE A 160 -4.85 22.26 -10.55
N GLU A 161 -5.02 23.58 -10.62
CA GLU A 161 -5.86 24.35 -9.69
C GLU A 161 -7.33 23.89 -9.69
N ASN A 162 -7.90 23.62 -10.86
CA ASN A 162 -9.26 23.10 -10.98
C ASN A 162 -9.39 21.71 -10.35
N ILE A 163 -8.43 20.81 -10.61
CA ILE A 163 -8.42 19.47 -10.00
C ILE A 163 -8.31 19.56 -8.47
N PHE A 164 -7.41 20.39 -7.93
CA PHE A 164 -7.30 20.59 -6.48
C PHE A 164 -8.62 21.07 -5.87
N ARG A 165 -9.29 22.04 -6.50
CA ARG A 165 -10.56 22.58 -6.02
C ARG A 165 -11.64 21.50 -5.90
N GLU A 166 -11.73 20.62 -6.89
CA GLU A 166 -12.81 19.63 -6.99
C GLU A 166 -12.50 18.27 -6.34
N SER A 167 -11.28 18.06 -5.85
CA SER A 167 -10.89 16.82 -5.18
C SER A 167 -11.23 16.84 -3.67
N LYS A 168 -11.52 15.65 -3.10
CA LYS A 168 -11.65 15.45 -1.63
C LYS A 168 -10.28 15.27 -0.98
N ILE A 169 -9.47 14.36 -1.54
CA ILE A 169 -8.06 14.14 -1.22
C ILE A 169 -7.30 14.12 -2.54
N ILE A 170 -6.14 14.78 -2.59
CA ILE A 170 -5.25 14.76 -3.75
C ILE A 170 -4.07 13.85 -3.42
N SER A 171 -3.90 12.77 -4.17
CA SER A 171 -2.64 12.00 -4.16
C SER A 171 -1.76 12.49 -5.29
N VAL A 172 -0.48 12.75 -5.03
CA VAL A 172 0.41 13.31 -6.05
C VAL A 172 1.67 12.49 -6.22
N HIS A 173 2.01 12.20 -7.48
CA HIS A 173 3.39 11.91 -7.84
C HIS A 173 4.09 13.24 -8.14
N ALA A 174 5.00 13.62 -7.24
CA ALA A 174 5.82 14.82 -7.36
C ALA A 174 7.26 14.51 -6.93
N GLU A 175 8.22 15.08 -7.64
CA GLU A 175 9.64 15.05 -7.32
C GLU A 175 10.14 16.48 -7.11
N GLU A 176 10.93 16.70 -6.06
CA GLU A 176 11.65 17.95 -5.81
C GLU A 176 10.77 19.22 -5.80
N GLU A 177 10.97 20.15 -6.74
CA GLU A 177 10.23 21.42 -6.80
C GLU A 177 8.71 21.23 -6.93
N MET A 178 8.27 20.11 -7.54
CA MET A 178 6.84 19.81 -7.64
C MET A 178 6.23 19.41 -6.30
N VAL A 179 7.03 18.93 -5.34
CA VAL A 179 6.57 18.69 -3.96
C VAL A 179 6.23 20.02 -3.30
N ALA A 180 7.11 21.03 -3.43
CA ALA A 180 6.86 22.37 -2.93
C ALA A 180 5.60 22.98 -3.56
N LYS A 181 5.46 22.88 -4.89
CA LYS A 181 4.26 23.35 -5.61
C LYS A 181 2.98 22.67 -5.13
N ALA A 182 3.00 21.35 -4.92
CA ALA A 182 1.83 20.63 -4.41
C ALA A 182 1.45 21.10 -3.00
N ILE A 183 2.43 21.35 -2.12
CA ILE A 183 2.21 21.89 -0.78
C ILE A 183 1.63 23.31 -0.83
N GLU A 184 2.11 24.17 -1.73
CA GLU A 184 1.55 25.52 -1.92
C GLU A 184 0.08 25.48 -2.34
N LEU A 185 -0.28 24.53 -3.21
CA LEU A 185 -1.67 24.33 -3.63
C LEU A 185 -2.54 23.74 -2.50
N CYS A 186 -1.99 22.83 -1.69
CA CYS A 186 -2.64 22.34 -0.47
C CYS A 186 -2.98 23.50 0.48
N GLU A 187 -2.03 24.42 0.70
CA GLU A 187 -2.24 25.63 1.50
C GLU A 187 -3.27 26.57 0.87
N LYS A 188 -3.16 26.83 -0.43
CA LYS A 188 -4.06 27.75 -1.17
C LYS A 188 -5.52 27.30 -1.17
N TYR A 189 -5.78 26.00 -1.26
CA TYR A 189 -7.14 25.45 -1.38
C TYR A 189 -7.68 24.77 -0.11
N ASP A 190 -6.88 24.69 0.97
CA ASP A 190 -7.20 23.94 2.20
C ASP A 190 -7.70 22.51 1.92
N LYS A 191 -6.96 21.80 1.05
CA LYS A 191 -7.29 20.42 0.65
C LYS A 191 -6.30 19.43 1.24
N PRO A 192 -6.76 18.26 1.73
CA PRO A 192 -5.88 17.16 2.07
C PRO A 192 -4.98 16.75 0.90
N LEU A 193 -3.67 16.72 1.15
CA LEU A 193 -2.65 16.34 0.18
C LEU A 193 -1.91 15.09 0.66
N TYR A 194 -1.80 14.10 -0.20
CA TYR A 194 -1.04 12.88 0.01
C TYR A 194 0.13 12.82 -0.97
N LEU A 195 1.34 13.06 -0.47
CA LEU A 195 2.58 12.97 -1.24
C LEU A 195 2.98 11.49 -1.35
N CYS A 196 2.86 10.91 -2.54
CA CYS A 196 3.24 9.52 -2.76
C CYS A 196 4.78 9.34 -2.72
N HIS A 197 5.22 8.13 -2.33
CA HIS A 197 6.56 7.56 -2.51
C HIS A 197 7.73 8.58 -2.42
N LEU A 198 7.82 9.32 -1.31
CA LEU A 198 8.93 10.25 -1.07
C LEU A 198 10.27 9.52 -1.13
N SER A 199 11.24 10.11 -1.83
CA SER A 199 12.52 9.44 -2.11
C SER A 199 13.74 10.20 -1.62
N LYS A 200 13.60 11.49 -1.26
CA LYS A 200 14.70 12.34 -0.81
C LYS A 200 14.49 12.89 0.60
N ALA A 201 15.60 13.10 1.31
CA ALA A 201 15.65 13.80 2.59
C ALA A 201 15.06 15.21 2.52
N SER A 202 15.29 15.92 1.42
CA SER A 202 14.74 17.27 1.20
C SER A 202 13.22 17.29 1.13
N GLU A 203 12.60 16.25 0.58
CA GLU A 203 11.14 16.15 0.46
C GLU A 203 10.52 15.83 1.83
N ALA A 204 11.13 14.94 2.61
CA ALA A 204 10.73 14.69 4.00
C ALA A 204 10.84 15.96 4.87
N LYS A 205 11.85 16.79 4.63
CA LYS A 205 11.97 18.11 5.29
C LYS A 205 10.83 19.04 4.90
N MET A 206 10.49 19.16 3.61
CA MET A 206 9.35 19.97 3.15
C MET A 206 8.03 19.50 3.78
N LEU A 207 7.82 18.19 3.86
CA LEU A 207 6.65 17.59 4.53
C LEU A 207 6.60 18.00 6.01
N ARG A 208 7.73 17.91 6.74
CA ARG A 208 7.82 18.30 8.14
C ARG A 208 7.46 19.78 8.35
N GLU A 209 8.00 20.66 7.51
CA GLU A 209 7.72 22.09 7.55
C GLU A 209 6.25 22.40 7.26
N ALA A 210 5.65 21.72 6.29
CA ALA A 210 4.23 21.87 5.96
C ALA A 210 3.32 21.38 7.09
N LYS A 211 3.63 20.24 7.73
CA LYS A 211 2.91 19.76 8.93
C LYS A 211 3.06 20.73 10.11
N ALA A 212 4.24 21.31 10.31
CA ALA A 212 4.47 22.30 11.37
C ALA A 212 3.65 23.59 11.20
N LYS A 213 3.25 23.93 9.96
CA LYS A 213 2.30 25.00 9.65
C LYS A 213 0.83 24.61 9.89
N GLY A 214 0.55 23.35 10.23
CA GLY A 214 -0.81 22.83 10.43
C GLY A 214 -1.53 22.43 9.13
N LEU A 215 -0.81 22.32 8.01
CA LEU A 215 -1.39 21.89 6.74
C LEU A 215 -1.81 20.42 6.80
N LYS A 216 -2.91 20.07 6.10
CA LYS A 216 -3.41 18.69 5.96
C LYS A 216 -2.60 17.93 4.91
N VAL A 217 -1.30 17.78 5.15
CA VAL A 217 -0.39 17.06 4.26
C VAL A 217 0.07 15.75 4.90
N TYR A 218 0.11 14.71 4.08
CA TYR A 218 0.53 13.37 4.44
C TYR A 218 1.66 12.91 3.51
N GLY A 219 2.57 12.10 4.03
CA GLY A 219 3.65 11.49 3.26
C GLY A 219 3.59 9.97 3.25
N GLU A 220 3.86 9.41 2.08
CA GLU A 220 4.14 8.00 1.87
C GLU A 220 5.62 7.79 1.57
N VAL A 221 6.20 6.69 2.07
CA VAL A 221 7.47 6.16 1.57
C VAL A 221 7.28 4.69 1.23
N THR A 222 8.12 4.15 0.36
CA THR A 222 8.06 2.75 -0.03
C THR A 222 9.19 1.93 0.59
N PRO A 223 9.03 0.59 0.73
CA PRO A 223 10.13 -0.24 1.20
C PRO A 223 11.36 -0.17 0.29
N HIS A 224 11.20 0.01 -1.02
CA HIS A 224 12.36 0.14 -1.92
C HIS A 224 13.13 1.45 -1.70
N HIS A 225 12.47 2.57 -1.41
CA HIS A 225 13.16 3.82 -1.04
C HIS A 225 13.77 3.79 0.38
N LEU A 226 13.43 2.79 1.20
CA LEU A 226 14.00 2.60 2.53
C LEU A 226 15.17 1.61 2.57
N PHE A 227 15.15 0.58 1.72
CA PHE A 227 16.11 -0.53 1.75
C PHE A 227 17.08 -0.55 0.58
N LEU A 228 16.73 0.06 -0.54
CA LEU A 228 17.56 0.10 -1.75
C LEU A 228 18.02 1.53 -2.02
N ASN A 229 19.17 1.66 -2.67
CA ASN A 229 19.75 2.94 -3.08
C ASN A 229 20.50 2.82 -4.40
N VAL A 230 21.14 3.91 -4.82
CA VAL A 230 21.94 3.99 -6.05
C VAL A 230 23.07 2.95 -6.11
N ASP A 231 23.60 2.46 -4.98
CA ASP A 231 24.63 1.42 -5.00
C ASP A 231 24.04 0.08 -5.50
N ASP A 232 22.80 -0.22 -5.15
CA ASP A 232 22.08 -1.42 -5.64
C ASP A 232 21.80 -1.31 -7.13
N VAL A 233 21.42 -0.12 -7.60
CA VAL A 233 21.21 0.16 -9.04
C VAL A 233 22.51 -0.04 -9.82
N ASN A 234 23.63 0.41 -9.26
CA ASN A 234 24.95 0.38 -9.89
C ASN A 234 25.71 -0.94 -9.67
N ALA A 235 25.13 -1.91 -8.96
CA ALA A 235 25.79 -3.17 -8.64
C ALA A 235 26.18 -3.98 -9.89
N ASP A 236 25.30 -4.00 -10.89
CA ASP A 236 25.51 -4.66 -12.18
C ASP A 236 24.51 -4.14 -13.23
N GLU A 237 24.76 -4.48 -14.51
CA GLU A 237 23.93 -4.04 -15.64
C GLU A 237 22.47 -4.49 -15.49
N ARG A 238 22.24 -5.71 -14.99
CA ARG A 238 20.89 -6.25 -14.79
C ARG A 238 20.13 -5.44 -13.74
N SER A 239 20.75 -5.14 -12.61
CA SER A 239 20.19 -4.34 -11.52
C SER A 239 19.84 -2.92 -12.00
N SER A 240 20.72 -2.31 -12.82
CA SER A 240 20.48 -1.00 -13.43
C SER A 240 19.22 -0.95 -14.32
N MET A 241 18.84 -2.10 -14.90
CA MET A 241 17.63 -2.23 -15.73
C MET A 241 16.39 -2.58 -14.91
N LEU A 242 16.52 -3.51 -13.95
CA LEU A 242 15.40 -4.00 -13.13
C LEU A 242 14.95 -2.97 -12.10
N LEU A 243 15.86 -2.22 -11.49
CA LEU A 243 15.52 -1.25 -10.43
C LEU A 243 15.07 0.13 -10.97
N ARG A 244 14.81 0.25 -12.28
CA ARG A 244 14.27 1.48 -12.87
C ARG A 244 12.83 1.73 -12.41
N MET A 245 12.61 2.83 -11.71
CA MET A 245 11.32 3.29 -11.21
C MET A 245 11.31 4.81 -11.06
N LYS A 246 10.16 5.39 -10.75
CA LYS A 246 10.03 6.81 -10.42
C LYS A 246 9.23 6.96 -9.13
N PRO A 247 9.70 7.75 -8.15
CA PRO A 247 10.99 8.43 -8.11
C PRO A 247 12.16 7.43 -8.09
N GLU A 248 13.27 7.79 -8.71
CA GLU A 248 14.45 6.92 -8.73
C GLU A 248 15.01 6.69 -7.33
N LEU A 249 15.64 5.54 -7.11
CA LEU A 249 16.40 5.28 -5.87
C LEU A 249 17.48 6.35 -5.69
N LYS A 250 17.64 6.84 -4.46
CA LYS A 250 18.56 7.92 -4.11
C LYS A 250 19.73 7.39 -3.27
N THR A 251 20.43 8.26 -2.56
CA THR A 251 21.63 7.83 -1.82
C THR A 251 21.26 7.08 -0.55
N LYS A 252 22.25 6.43 0.07
CA LYS A 252 22.07 5.79 1.37
C LYS A 252 21.71 6.80 2.47
N GLU A 253 22.24 8.02 2.39
CA GLU A 253 21.90 9.11 3.30
C GLU A 253 20.42 9.48 3.17
N ASP A 254 19.86 9.49 1.95
CA ASP A 254 18.42 9.67 1.75
C ASP A 254 17.63 8.52 2.42
N ASN A 255 18.06 7.26 2.28
CA ASN A 255 17.40 6.16 3.01
C ASN A 255 17.39 6.40 4.52
N GLU A 256 18.52 6.83 5.10
CA GLU A 256 18.65 7.08 6.55
C GLU A 256 17.72 8.20 7.03
N GLU A 257 17.60 9.29 6.26
CA GLU A 257 16.68 10.38 6.59
C GLU A 257 15.22 9.98 6.44
N LEU A 258 14.87 9.18 5.42
CA LEU A 258 13.52 8.64 5.26
C LEU A 258 13.15 7.70 6.42
N TRP A 259 14.08 6.87 6.90
CA TRP A 259 13.86 6.06 8.10
C TRP A 259 13.60 6.90 9.34
N LYS A 260 14.37 7.98 9.54
CA LYS A 260 14.15 8.91 10.67
C LYS A 260 12.79 9.59 10.56
N ALA A 261 12.42 10.06 9.38
CA ALA A 261 11.14 10.70 9.12
C ALA A 261 9.95 9.73 9.29
N LEU A 262 10.12 8.44 8.95
CA LEU A 262 9.12 7.43 9.24
C LEU A 262 9.00 7.16 10.75
N ALA A 263 10.14 7.06 11.45
CA ALA A 263 10.18 6.76 12.88
C ALA A 263 9.61 7.90 13.74
N ASP A 264 9.86 9.16 13.38
CA ASP A 264 9.45 10.34 14.15
C ASP A 264 8.01 10.82 13.88
N GLY A 265 7.31 10.21 12.92
CA GLY A 265 5.94 10.58 12.55
C GLY A 265 5.82 11.59 11.41
N THR A 266 6.94 12.06 10.85
CA THR A 266 6.94 12.98 9.70
C THR A 266 6.32 12.32 8.45
N ILE A 267 6.67 11.07 8.16
CA ILE A 267 6.05 10.26 7.09
C ILE A 267 4.96 9.40 7.71
N ASP A 268 3.77 9.39 7.10
CA ASP A 268 2.56 8.84 7.72
C ASP A 268 2.33 7.37 7.38
N THR A 269 2.71 6.93 6.18
CA THR A 269 2.35 5.60 5.67
C THR A 269 3.48 4.93 4.90
N ILE A 270 3.39 3.60 4.84
CA ILE A 270 4.10 2.79 3.85
C ILE A 270 3.13 2.40 2.74
N GLY A 271 3.47 2.71 1.50
CA GLY A 271 2.81 2.18 0.29
C GLY A 271 3.84 1.43 -0.55
N THR A 272 3.41 0.44 -1.34
CA THR A 272 4.40 -0.40 -2.03
C THR A 272 4.79 0.11 -3.40
N ASP A 273 3.92 0.93 -4.01
CA ASP A 273 3.99 1.27 -5.43
C ASP A 273 4.23 0.00 -6.27
N HIS A 274 3.49 -1.07 -5.94
CA HIS A 274 3.59 -2.33 -6.66
C HIS A 274 3.18 -2.08 -8.12
N ALA A 275 4.20 -2.01 -8.98
CA ALA A 275 4.11 -1.57 -10.36
C ALA A 275 4.83 -2.58 -11.27
N PRO A 276 4.35 -3.83 -11.35
CA PRO A 276 5.04 -4.94 -11.99
C PRO A 276 5.24 -4.73 -13.48
N HIS A 277 6.34 -5.31 -13.96
CA HIS A 277 6.76 -5.46 -15.34
C HIS A 277 7.48 -6.80 -15.47
N LEU A 278 7.33 -7.49 -16.59
CA LEU A 278 8.07 -8.73 -16.84
C LEU A 278 9.57 -8.42 -16.95
N ILE A 279 10.45 -9.34 -16.52
CA ILE A 279 11.90 -9.20 -16.69
C ILE A 279 12.24 -8.89 -18.15
N GLU A 280 11.63 -9.60 -19.11
CA GLU A 280 11.86 -9.40 -20.54
C GLU A 280 11.55 -7.96 -20.98
N GLU A 281 10.50 -7.34 -20.45
CA GLU A 281 10.18 -5.94 -20.74
C GLU A 281 11.19 -4.98 -20.11
N LYS A 282 11.63 -5.28 -18.87
CA LYS A 282 12.65 -4.50 -18.17
C LYS A 282 14.01 -4.58 -18.87
N LEU A 283 14.32 -5.66 -19.56
CA LEU A 283 15.56 -5.79 -20.33
C LEU A 283 15.44 -5.21 -21.74
N ALA A 284 14.27 -5.31 -22.37
CA ALA A 284 14.09 -4.92 -23.77
C ALA A 284 13.85 -3.42 -24.00
N LYS A 285 13.22 -2.70 -23.04
CA LYS A 285 12.86 -1.29 -23.22
C LYS A 285 12.85 -0.52 -21.90
N LEU A 286 12.84 0.82 -22.01
CA LEU A 286 12.73 1.69 -20.86
C LEU A 286 11.34 1.56 -20.21
N THR A 287 11.31 1.10 -18.97
CA THR A 287 10.09 0.90 -18.17
C THR A 287 10.36 1.25 -16.71
N PHE A 288 9.37 1.86 -16.06
CA PHE A 288 9.44 2.32 -14.68
C PHE A 288 8.43 1.57 -13.83
N GLY A 289 8.90 1.01 -12.72
CA GLY A 289 8.08 0.24 -11.79
C GLY A 289 8.71 -1.10 -11.46
N ILE A 290 8.43 -1.58 -10.26
CA ILE A 290 8.89 -2.85 -9.69
C ILE A 290 7.74 -3.53 -8.95
N PRO A 291 7.73 -4.87 -8.82
CA PRO A 291 6.85 -5.54 -7.89
C PRO A 291 7.35 -5.34 -6.44
N GLY A 292 6.44 -5.13 -5.49
CA GLY A 292 6.82 -5.02 -4.06
C GLY A 292 5.79 -5.51 -3.04
N VAL A 293 4.52 -5.64 -3.41
CA VAL A 293 3.41 -5.89 -2.45
C VAL A 293 3.64 -7.10 -1.52
N GLU A 294 4.17 -8.21 -2.06
CA GLU A 294 4.34 -9.47 -1.34
C GLU A 294 5.41 -9.44 -0.26
N ASN A 295 6.48 -8.68 -0.50
CA ASN A 295 7.63 -8.63 0.40
C ASN A 295 7.62 -7.37 1.27
N SER A 296 6.64 -6.49 1.08
CA SER A 296 6.55 -5.21 1.78
C SER A 296 6.59 -5.38 3.31
N LEU A 297 5.67 -6.18 3.86
CA LEU A 297 5.62 -6.47 5.29
C LEU A 297 6.86 -7.24 5.76
N GLU A 298 7.32 -8.22 4.99
CA GLU A 298 8.53 -9.00 5.29
C GLU A 298 9.78 -8.11 5.45
N MET A 299 9.93 -7.10 4.59
CA MET A 299 11.00 -6.10 4.63
C MET A 299 10.79 -5.11 5.77
N MET A 300 9.57 -4.61 5.99
CA MET A 300 9.33 -3.70 7.12
C MET A 300 9.56 -4.37 8.48
N LEU A 301 9.26 -5.67 8.62
CA LEU A 301 9.60 -6.45 9.82
C LEU A 301 11.12 -6.57 10.01
N LYS A 302 11.91 -6.61 8.93
CA LYS A 302 13.38 -6.54 9.01
C LYS A 302 13.82 -5.18 9.55
N GLY A 303 13.17 -4.09 9.12
CA GLY A 303 13.39 -2.77 9.69
C GLY A 303 13.08 -2.70 11.20
N VAL A 304 12.08 -3.46 11.66
CA VAL A 304 11.82 -3.61 13.12
C VAL A 304 12.95 -4.36 13.82
N ASP A 305 13.43 -5.47 13.26
CA ASP A 305 14.56 -6.23 13.84
C ASP A 305 15.85 -5.38 13.91
N GLU A 306 16.05 -4.51 12.93
CA GLU A 306 17.18 -3.57 12.86
C GLU A 306 17.02 -2.32 13.72
N GLY A 307 15.91 -2.21 14.46
CA GLY A 307 15.63 -1.07 15.34
C GLY A 307 15.32 0.24 14.61
N LYS A 308 14.96 0.19 13.33
CA LYS A 308 14.60 1.38 12.54
C LYS A 308 13.25 1.97 12.95
N ILE A 309 12.27 1.11 13.24
CA ILE A 309 10.95 1.46 13.77
C ILE A 309 10.50 0.41 14.78
N SER A 310 9.57 0.75 15.67
CA SER A 310 8.95 -0.22 16.58
C SER A 310 7.87 -1.05 15.87
N MET A 311 7.48 -2.18 16.46
CA MET A 311 6.32 -2.96 15.99
C MET A 311 5.02 -2.15 16.00
N ALA A 312 4.83 -1.30 17.02
CA ALA A 312 3.68 -0.40 17.10
C ALA A 312 3.67 0.58 15.92
N ARG A 313 4.83 1.16 15.59
CA ARG A 313 4.97 2.07 14.46
C ARG A 313 4.76 1.37 13.12
N LEU A 314 5.23 0.14 12.95
CA LEU A 314 4.94 -0.68 11.76
C LEU A 314 3.44 -0.87 11.56
N ILE A 315 2.71 -1.28 12.61
CA ILE A 315 1.25 -1.46 12.55
C ILE A 315 0.57 -0.13 12.21
N GLU A 316 1.02 0.96 12.82
CA GLU A 316 0.49 2.28 12.56
C GLU A 316 0.63 2.67 11.08
N VAL A 317 1.83 2.61 10.50
CA VAL A 317 2.09 3.12 9.14
C VAL A 317 1.63 2.19 8.01
N MET A 318 1.44 0.90 8.29
CA MET A 318 1.01 -0.09 7.29
C MET A 318 -0.47 -0.47 7.40
N CYS A 319 -1.12 -0.20 8.54
CA CYS A 319 -2.49 -0.66 8.78
C CYS A 319 -3.41 0.52 9.18
N THR A 320 -3.09 1.19 10.29
CA THR A 320 -3.98 2.19 10.89
C THR A 320 -4.03 3.49 10.09
N LYS A 321 -2.88 4.11 9.84
CA LYS A 321 -2.77 5.41 9.15
C LYS A 321 -3.31 5.40 7.73
N PRO A 322 -2.98 4.42 6.85
CA PRO A 322 -3.60 4.38 5.53
C PRO A 322 -5.13 4.28 5.61
N ALA A 323 -5.70 3.47 6.52
CA ALA A 323 -7.14 3.42 6.70
C ALA A 323 -7.74 4.75 7.21
N GLU A 324 -7.07 5.42 8.15
CA GLU A 324 -7.51 6.73 8.67
C GLU A 324 -7.45 7.83 7.62
N ILE A 325 -6.33 7.96 6.90
CA ILE A 325 -6.11 9.04 5.91
C ILE A 325 -7.16 8.97 4.79
N PHE A 326 -7.42 7.76 4.28
CA PHE A 326 -8.39 7.57 3.21
C PHE A 326 -9.80 7.30 3.71
N ASN A 327 -10.07 7.45 5.01
CA ASN A 327 -11.37 7.22 5.64
C ASN A 327 -11.97 5.84 5.33
N ILE A 328 -11.16 4.79 5.31
CA ILE A 328 -11.64 3.44 4.96
C ILE A 328 -12.40 2.83 6.14
N ALA A 329 -13.62 2.37 5.90
CA ALA A 329 -14.50 1.93 6.96
C ALA A 329 -14.05 0.62 7.62
N ASN A 330 -13.91 0.63 8.96
CA ASN A 330 -13.68 -0.55 9.80
C ASN A 330 -12.41 -1.36 9.50
N LYS A 331 -11.35 -0.74 8.94
CA LYS A 331 -10.08 -1.40 8.63
C LYS A 331 -8.91 -0.90 9.48
N GLY A 332 -7.82 -1.65 9.47
CA GLY A 332 -6.52 -1.23 10.02
C GLY A 332 -6.37 -1.37 11.55
N LYS A 333 -7.35 -1.93 12.28
CA LYS A 333 -7.30 -2.10 13.74
C LYS A 333 -7.82 -3.47 14.19
N ILE A 334 -7.20 -4.05 15.22
CA ILE A 334 -7.75 -5.19 15.97
C ILE A 334 -8.64 -4.61 17.07
N GLN A 335 -9.92 -4.42 16.78
CA GLN A 335 -10.89 -3.84 17.71
C GLN A 335 -12.27 -4.47 17.49
N VAL A 336 -13.03 -4.68 18.57
CA VAL A 336 -14.42 -5.18 18.45
C VAL A 336 -15.24 -4.24 17.55
N GLY A 337 -15.97 -4.83 16.60
CA GLY A 337 -16.76 -4.14 15.57
C GLY A 337 -16.02 -3.85 14.26
N TYR A 338 -14.68 -3.94 14.25
CA TYR A 338 -13.88 -3.80 13.02
C TYR A 338 -13.97 -5.08 12.17
N ASP A 339 -13.69 -4.94 10.87
CA ASP A 339 -13.56 -6.09 9.98
C ASP A 339 -12.47 -7.03 10.52
N ALA A 340 -12.74 -8.33 10.49
CA ALA A 340 -11.79 -9.35 10.90
C ALA A 340 -10.72 -9.58 9.80
N ASP A 341 -10.03 -8.50 9.45
CA ASP A 341 -8.89 -8.45 8.56
C ASP A 341 -7.61 -8.59 9.39
N LEU A 342 -6.99 -9.77 9.37
CA LEU A 342 -5.92 -10.16 10.29
C LEU A 342 -4.80 -10.90 9.56
N VAL A 343 -3.56 -10.70 10.01
CA VAL A 343 -2.37 -11.37 9.47
C VAL A 343 -1.66 -12.11 10.60
N ILE A 344 -1.37 -13.39 10.38
CA ILE A 344 -0.57 -14.21 11.29
C ILE A 344 0.85 -14.32 10.75
N ILE A 345 1.82 -13.93 11.55
CA ILE A 345 3.22 -13.77 11.16
C ILE A 345 4.11 -14.65 12.03
N ASP A 346 4.92 -15.49 11.38
CA ASP A 346 6.06 -16.15 12.01
C ASP A 346 7.27 -15.22 11.96
N ARG A 347 7.71 -14.73 13.12
CA ARG A 347 8.88 -13.84 13.21
C ARG A 347 10.21 -14.60 13.23
N GLU A 348 10.21 -15.91 13.43
CA GLU A 348 11.42 -16.72 13.50
C GLU A 348 11.91 -17.12 12.10
N ASP A 349 11.03 -17.14 11.09
CA ASP A 349 11.43 -17.34 9.69
C ASP A 349 12.18 -16.10 9.16
N LYS A 350 13.51 -16.19 9.15
CA LYS A 350 14.45 -15.21 8.59
C LYS A 350 15.09 -15.68 7.27
N SER A 351 14.41 -16.57 6.54
CA SER A 351 14.95 -17.11 5.29
C SER A 351 15.12 -16.05 4.20
N ALA A 352 16.03 -16.31 3.25
CA ALA A 352 16.21 -15.47 2.07
C ALA A 352 14.90 -15.30 1.29
N ILE A 353 14.69 -14.11 0.73
CA ILE A 353 13.64 -13.85 -0.26
C ILE A 353 14.12 -14.39 -1.61
N LYS A 354 13.21 -15.00 -2.38
CA LYS A 354 13.53 -15.64 -3.67
C LYS A 354 12.45 -15.33 -4.69
N ASP A 355 12.85 -15.23 -5.96
CA ASP A 355 11.91 -15.08 -7.08
C ASP A 355 10.91 -16.25 -7.16
N ASP A 356 11.37 -17.49 -6.92
CA ASP A 356 10.51 -18.69 -6.95
C ASP A 356 9.40 -18.68 -5.87
N ASP A 357 9.49 -17.79 -4.88
CA ASP A 357 8.49 -17.63 -3.83
C ASP A 357 7.44 -16.54 -4.14
N VAL A 358 7.57 -15.80 -5.26
CA VAL A 358 6.62 -14.73 -5.60
C VAL A 358 5.42 -15.19 -6.42
N ILE A 359 4.29 -14.51 -6.27
CA ILE A 359 2.98 -14.83 -6.86
C ILE A 359 2.64 -13.88 -8.02
N THR A 360 3.15 -12.66 -7.99
CA THR A 360 2.99 -11.64 -9.02
C THR A 360 3.34 -12.20 -10.39
N LYS A 361 2.58 -11.82 -11.43
CA LYS A 361 2.87 -12.24 -12.82
C LYS A 361 4.24 -11.77 -13.32
N ALA A 362 4.81 -10.73 -12.71
CA ALA A 362 6.17 -10.31 -13.00
C ALA A 362 7.19 -11.44 -12.77
N ASN A 363 6.94 -12.31 -11.78
CA ASN A 363 7.78 -13.44 -11.41
C ASN A 363 9.23 -13.04 -11.05
N TRP A 364 9.37 -11.92 -10.33
CA TRP A 364 10.63 -11.50 -9.72
C TRP A 364 10.40 -10.55 -8.54
N THR A 365 11.41 -10.34 -7.71
CA THR A 365 11.39 -9.36 -6.61
C THR A 365 12.69 -8.57 -6.53
N PRO A 366 12.65 -7.26 -6.22
CA PRO A 366 13.86 -6.46 -6.02
C PRO A 366 14.60 -6.82 -4.72
N TYR A 367 14.04 -7.69 -3.88
CA TYR A 367 14.57 -8.03 -2.56
C TYR A 367 15.26 -9.39 -2.49
N GLU A 368 15.61 -10.03 -3.61
CA GLU A 368 16.27 -11.34 -3.66
C GLU A 368 17.56 -11.42 -2.81
N LYS A 369 18.29 -10.30 -2.67
CA LYS A 369 19.52 -10.20 -1.87
C LYS A 369 19.27 -10.07 -0.35
N PHE A 370 18.01 -10.03 0.08
CA PHE A 370 17.63 -9.80 1.47
C PHE A 370 17.08 -11.05 2.15
N ASN A 371 17.36 -11.16 3.44
CA ASN A 371 16.63 -12.07 4.33
C ASN A 371 15.41 -11.36 4.88
N ARG A 372 14.26 -12.04 4.94
CA ARG A 372 13.02 -11.47 5.51
C ARG A 372 13.14 -11.24 7.02
N GLY A 373 12.38 -10.29 7.57
CA GLY A 373 12.26 -10.07 9.02
C GLY A 373 11.15 -10.89 9.69
N GLY A 374 10.47 -11.73 8.91
CA GLY A 374 9.39 -12.60 9.31
C GLY A 374 8.61 -13.03 8.08
N ARG A 375 7.73 -14.01 8.23
CA ARG A 375 6.93 -14.57 7.15
C ARG A 375 5.44 -14.52 7.49
N VAL A 376 4.64 -14.11 6.52
CA VAL A 376 3.19 -14.25 6.59
C VAL A 376 2.82 -15.73 6.43
N VAL A 377 2.17 -16.28 7.45
CA VAL A 377 1.73 -17.67 7.50
C VAL A 377 0.28 -17.79 7.05
N THR A 378 -0.57 -16.88 7.53
CA THR A 378 -2.00 -16.86 7.24
C THR A 378 -2.48 -15.42 7.10
N THR A 379 -3.33 -15.16 6.12
CA THR A 379 -4.05 -13.90 5.94
C THR A 379 -5.55 -14.19 5.96
N ILE A 380 -6.26 -13.45 6.79
CA ILE A 380 -7.69 -13.56 7.05
C ILE A 380 -8.33 -12.26 6.58
N LEU A 381 -9.33 -12.36 5.70
CA LEU A 381 -10.15 -11.26 5.22
C LEU A 381 -11.56 -11.43 5.75
N ARG A 382 -12.04 -10.47 6.55
CA ARG A 382 -13.39 -10.48 7.12
C ARG A 382 -13.74 -11.85 7.70
N GLY A 383 -12.85 -12.39 8.52
CA GLY A 383 -13.03 -13.67 9.22
C GLY A 383 -12.99 -14.91 8.34
N GLN A 384 -12.58 -14.80 7.07
CA GLN A 384 -12.34 -15.90 6.15
C GLN A 384 -10.85 -16.01 5.86
N ILE A 385 -10.26 -17.20 5.95
CA ILE A 385 -8.88 -17.41 5.48
C ILE A 385 -8.86 -17.24 3.97
N VAL A 386 -7.99 -16.37 3.47
CA VAL A 386 -7.75 -16.16 2.01
C VAL A 386 -6.41 -16.69 1.55
N TYR A 387 -5.47 -16.81 2.47
CA TYR A 387 -4.16 -17.42 2.26
C TYR A 387 -3.72 -18.13 3.52
N SER A 388 -3.21 -19.35 3.41
CA SER A 388 -2.53 -20.04 4.51
C SER A 388 -1.56 -21.08 3.97
N ASN A 389 -0.33 -21.12 4.52
CA ASN A 389 0.68 -22.15 4.22
C ASN A 389 0.89 -22.40 2.71
N LYS A 390 1.02 -21.35 1.91
CA LYS A 390 1.17 -21.38 0.43
C LYS A 390 -0.08 -21.76 -0.37
N GLU A 391 -1.22 -21.95 0.28
CA GLU A 391 -2.50 -22.19 -0.38
C GLU A 391 -3.39 -20.94 -0.33
N PHE A 392 -4.24 -20.80 -1.35
CA PHE A 392 -5.17 -19.69 -1.51
C PHE A 392 -6.61 -20.17 -1.46
N TYR A 393 -7.48 -19.41 -0.77
CA TYR A 393 -8.84 -19.84 -0.46
C TYR A 393 -9.86 -18.74 -0.77
N GLY A 394 -10.69 -18.97 -1.77
CA GLY A 394 -11.83 -18.11 -2.10
C GLY A 394 -11.47 -16.69 -2.59
N LYS A 395 -12.26 -16.18 -3.53
CA LYS A 395 -12.15 -14.80 -4.02
C LYS A 395 -13.17 -13.92 -3.29
N TYR A 396 -12.90 -13.65 -2.02
CA TYR A 396 -13.82 -12.94 -1.13
C TYR A 396 -13.67 -11.41 -1.18
N GLY A 397 -12.70 -10.91 -1.92
CA GLY A 397 -12.41 -9.49 -2.04
C GLY A 397 -13.57 -8.70 -2.63
N ARG A 398 -13.90 -7.58 -1.98
CA ARG A 398 -14.91 -6.63 -2.46
C ARG A 398 -14.38 -5.20 -2.43
N GLU A 399 -15.07 -4.33 -3.16
CA GLU A 399 -14.81 -2.90 -3.09
C GLU A 399 -15.05 -2.39 -1.66
N ILE A 400 -14.14 -1.55 -1.17
CA ILE A 400 -14.22 -0.93 0.15
C ILE A 400 -15.23 0.20 0.18
N ASN A 401 -15.78 0.46 1.37
CA ASN A 401 -16.56 1.66 1.62
C ASN A 401 -15.70 2.68 2.35
N TYR A 402 -15.91 3.95 2.03
CA TYR A 402 -15.31 5.08 2.73
C TYR A 402 -16.33 5.61 3.76
N HIS A 403 -15.88 6.03 4.94
CA HIS A 403 -16.72 6.73 5.91
C HIS A 403 -17.14 8.09 5.34
N GLU A 404 -18.41 8.45 5.56
CA GLU A 404 -18.99 9.74 5.16
C GLU A 404 -18.43 10.90 5.97
#